data_AF-A0AA39D9R8-F1
#
_entry.id   AF-A0AA39D9R8-F1
#
_cell.length_a   1.000
_cell.length_b   1.000
_cell.length_c   1.000
_cell.angle_alpha   90.00
_cell.angle_beta   90.00
_cell.angle_gamma   90.00
#
_symmetry.space_group_name_H-M   'P 1'
#
loop_
_entity.id
_entity.type
_entity.pdbx_description
1 polymer ?
#
loop_
_entity_poly.entity_id
_entity_poly.type
_entity_poly.pdbx_seq_one_letter_code
_entity_poly.pdbx_strand_id
1 'polypeptide(L)'
;MRGLNLNFSSSFFTASLPLTQSQIPNPKFPQFQQYSFRNRQTKRCCFIVPHASSSGLPLLPFDINQVLIPSESKTLHLYEARYLALLEEVERLDVGALVSIRGIGRVKIMEFVQVDPYLKGIVIPMQDNISECVSEISSKVLELKEALYSLNSLEIKLKAPKEELLQTCIANSLMWAEKEPSVDCDEAFVPSLAERISFAALQPVTGSTQSELLELQREKLRAMEVRETLERIDDSLQLVRKSISMVAAKLAIQSLEVQ
;
A
#
# COMPACT_ATOMS: atom_id res chain seq x y z
N MET A 1 52.37 5.13 22.92
CA MET A 1 53.17 4.68 21.76
C MET A 1 52.46 3.49 21.12
N ARG A 2 52.34 3.51 19.78
CA ARG A 2 52.28 2.38 18.80
C ARG A 2 51.80 1.02 19.33
N GLY A 3 50.80 0.32 18.79
CA GLY A 3 50.10 0.36 17.50
C GLY A 3 49.82 -1.10 17.05
N LEU A 4 48.72 -1.31 16.31
CA LEU A 4 48.47 -2.41 15.33
C LEU A 4 48.41 -3.87 15.89
N ASN A 5 47.69 -4.85 15.32
CA ASN A 5 46.45 -4.99 14.53
C ASN A 5 46.27 -6.53 14.36
N LEU A 6 45.02 -7.00 14.21
CA LEU A 6 44.58 -8.25 13.53
C LEU A 6 45.07 -9.64 14.05
N ASN A 7 44.15 -10.54 14.42
CA ASN A 7 43.43 -11.39 13.46
C ASN A 7 42.51 -12.43 14.11
N PHE A 8 41.45 -12.75 13.35
CA PHE A 8 40.46 -13.80 13.53
C PHE A 8 41.08 -15.21 13.68
N SER A 9 40.44 -16.07 14.47
CA SER A 9 40.46 -17.52 14.24
C SER A 9 39.07 -18.12 14.42
N SER A 10 38.54 -18.62 13.31
CA SER A 10 37.35 -19.45 13.18
C SER A 10 37.60 -20.85 13.73
N SER A 11 36.74 -21.31 14.64
CA SER A 11 36.63 -22.73 14.99
C SER A 11 35.65 -23.41 14.03
N PHE A 12 36.21 -24.05 13.01
CA PHE A 12 35.55 -25.04 12.17
C PHE A 12 35.25 -26.30 13.00
N PHE A 13 34.02 -26.81 12.93
CA PHE A 13 33.77 -28.23 13.16
C PHE A 13 33.38 -28.87 11.83
N THR A 14 34.31 -29.68 11.34
CA THR A 14 34.23 -30.58 10.21
C THR A 14 33.40 -31.80 10.58
N ALA A 15 32.37 -32.10 9.79
CA ALA A 15 31.82 -33.45 9.69
C ALA A 15 31.67 -33.76 8.19
N SER A 16 32.65 -34.49 7.67
CA SER A 16 32.67 -35.00 6.30
C SER A 16 31.93 -36.32 6.24
N LEU A 17 30.90 -36.42 5.39
CA LEU A 17 30.40 -37.68 4.86
C LEU A 17 30.12 -37.53 3.34
N PRO A 18 30.24 -38.61 2.56
CA PRO A 18 30.65 -38.55 1.16
C PRO A 18 29.52 -38.29 0.17
N LEU A 19 29.87 -37.56 -0.89
CA LEU A 19 29.10 -37.40 -2.12
C LEU A 19 28.84 -38.75 -2.79
N THR A 20 27.57 -39.11 -2.89
CA THR A 20 27.10 -40.11 -3.85
C THR A 20 26.20 -39.39 -4.83
N GLN A 21 26.60 -39.32 -6.10
CA GLN A 21 25.76 -38.83 -7.19
C GLN A 21 24.54 -39.73 -7.34
N SER A 22 23.39 -39.29 -6.83
CA SER A 22 22.09 -39.84 -7.18
C SER A 22 21.32 -38.80 -7.99
N GLN A 23 20.94 -39.21 -9.20
CA GLN A 23 20.15 -38.47 -10.17
C GLN A 23 18.97 -37.73 -9.51
N ILE A 24 18.92 -36.41 -9.66
CA ILE A 24 17.78 -35.59 -9.30
C ILE A 24 16.70 -35.82 -10.37
N PRO A 25 15.49 -36.32 -10.04
CA PRO A 25 14.39 -36.31 -10.99
C PRO A 25 13.86 -34.88 -11.12
N ASN A 26 13.73 -34.41 -12.37
CA ASN A 26 12.99 -33.18 -12.68
C ASN A 26 11.59 -33.23 -12.04
N PRO A 27 11.20 -32.27 -11.18
CA PRO A 27 9.84 -32.20 -10.71
C PRO A 27 8.94 -31.75 -11.86
N LYS A 28 8.12 -32.67 -12.37
CA LYS A 28 7.03 -32.35 -13.29
C LYS A 28 5.97 -31.57 -12.52
N PHE A 29 5.80 -30.29 -12.84
CA PHE A 29 4.70 -29.48 -12.34
C PHE A 29 3.35 -30.08 -12.80
N PRO A 30 2.35 -30.24 -11.91
CA PRO A 30 1.02 -30.65 -12.33
C PRO A 30 0.37 -29.53 -13.16
N GLN A 31 -0.11 -29.90 -14.34
CA GLN A 31 -0.95 -29.03 -15.16
C GLN A 31 -2.27 -28.73 -14.43
N PHE A 32 -2.65 -27.45 -14.38
CA PHE A 32 -3.92 -26.99 -13.83
C PHE A 32 -5.10 -27.69 -14.50
N GLN A 33 -5.85 -28.51 -13.76
CA GLN A 33 -7.17 -28.97 -14.16
C GLN A 33 -8.22 -27.95 -13.71
N GLN A 34 -8.94 -27.40 -14.69
CA GLN A 34 -10.10 -26.54 -14.48
C GLN A 34 -11.22 -27.34 -13.81
N TYR A 35 -11.56 -27.00 -12.57
CA TYR A 35 -12.75 -27.54 -11.90
C TYR A 35 -13.90 -26.54 -12.02
N SER A 36 -14.96 -26.96 -12.70
CA SER A 36 -16.24 -26.27 -12.76
C SER A 36 -17.09 -26.66 -11.55
N PHE A 37 -17.47 -25.69 -10.71
CA PHE A 37 -18.36 -25.92 -9.56
C PHE A 37 -19.81 -25.57 -9.91
N ARG A 38 -20.70 -26.56 -9.74
CA ARG A 38 -22.17 -26.42 -9.81
C ARG A 38 -22.71 -25.91 -8.47
N ASN A 39 -23.35 -24.74 -8.47
CA ASN A 39 -24.03 -24.18 -7.30
C ASN A 39 -25.39 -24.85 -7.03
N ARG A 40 -25.63 -25.27 -5.78
CA ARG A 40 -26.98 -25.53 -5.24
C ARG A 40 -27.42 -24.33 -4.41
N GLN A 41 -28.49 -23.66 -4.86
CA GLN A 41 -29.10 -22.53 -4.18
C GLN A 41 -30.04 -23.01 -3.07
N THR A 42 -29.85 -22.49 -1.85
CA THR A 42 -30.90 -22.42 -0.84
C THR A 42 -31.20 -20.96 -0.54
N LYS A 43 -32.44 -20.55 -0.86
CA LYS A 43 -32.96 -19.19 -0.79
C LYS A 43 -33.14 -18.73 0.66
N ARG A 44 -32.47 -17.64 1.04
CA ARG A 44 -32.95 -16.67 2.04
C ARG A 44 -32.68 -15.27 1.52
N CYS A 45 -33.66 -14.39 1.74
CA CYS A 45 -33.82 -13.07 1.12
C CYS A 45 -32.66 -12.13 1.47
N CYS A 46 -31.98 -11.55 0.47
CA CYS A 46 -30.96 -10.51 0.65
C CYS A 46 -31.18 -9.39 -0.35
N PHE A 47 -31.01 -8.16 0.15
CA PHE A 47 -30.87 -6.93 -0.62
C PHE A 47 -29.94 -7.15 -1.82
N ILE A 48 -30.32 -6.61 -2.98
CA ILE A 48 -29.56 -6.71 -4.22
C ILE A 48 -28.30 -5.86 -4.06
N VAL A 49 -27.23 -6.48 -3.57
CA VAL A 49 -25.86 -6.02 -3.81
C VAL A 49 -25.51 -6.54 -5.20
N PRO A 50 -25.09 -5.69 -6.16
CA PRO A 50 -24.59 -6.17 -7.44
C PRO A 50 -23.46 -7.16 -7.13
N HIS A 51 -23.46 -8.32 -7.80
CA HIS A 51 -22.56 -9.45 -7.55
C HIS A 51 -21.12 -9.01 -7.22
N ALA A 52 -20.77 -8.98 -5.93
CA ALA A 52 -19.38 -8.85 -5.52
C ALA A 52 -18.68 -10.16 -5.88
N SER A 53 -17.90 -10.16 -6.94
CA SER A 53 -17.05 -11.26 -7.36
C SER A 53 -16.02 -11.54 -6.27
N SER A 54 -16.21 -12.65 -5.56
CA SER A 54 -15.20 -13.12 -4.61
C SER A 54 -13.99 -13.65 -5.39
N SER A 55 -12.78 -13.27 -5.00
CA SER A 55 -11.55 -13.72 -5.64
C SER A 55 -10.60 -14.36 -4.62
N GLY A 56 -9.87 -15.40 -5.03
CA GLY A 56 -8.87 -16.05 -4.20
C GLY A 56 -7.49 -15.45 -4.43
N LEU A 57 -7.04 -14.61 -3.50
CA LEU A 57 -5.77 -13.87 -3.62
C LEU A 57 -4.70 -14.33 -2.63
N PRO A 58 -3.41 -14.26 -3.00
CA PRO A 58 -2.33 -14.39 -2.05
C PRO A 58 -2.33 -13.22 -1.06
N LEU A 59 -1.99 -13.50 0.19
CA LEU A 59 -2.00 -12.53 1.29
C LEU A 59 -0.60 -12.40 1.89
N LEU A 60 -0.11 -11.16 1.94
CA LEU A 60 1.13 -10.81 2.62
C LEU A 60 0.79 -10.13 3.96
N PRO A 61 1.24 -10.66 5.11
CA PRO A 61 0.95 -10.05 6.40
C PRO A 61 1.76 -8.77 6.60
N PHE A 62 1.13 -7.77 7.23
CA PHE A 62 1.76 -6.53 7.68
C PHE A 62 1.45 -6.31 9.16
N ASP A 63 2.34 -5.61 9.86
CA ASP A 63 2.03 -5.09 11.18
C ASP A 63 0.87 -4.10 11.11
N ILE A 64 0.05 -4.03 12.17
CA ILE A 64 -1.09 -3.10 12.23
C ILE A 64 -0.67 -1.63 12.10
N ASN A 65 0.54 -1.30 12.53
CA ASN A 65 1.13 0.04 12.42
C ASN A 65 1.67 0.35 11.01
N GLN A 66 1.51 -0.57 10.08
CA GLN A 66 1.98 -0.50 8.71
C GLN A 66 0.83 -0.63 7.71
N VAL A 67 -0.33 -0.07 8.07
CA VAL A 67 -1.51 -0.03 7.18
C VAL A 67 -1.13 0.52 5.81
N LEU A 68 -1.51 -0.19 4.75
CA LEU A 68 -1.36 0.26 3.38
C LEU A 68 -2.73 0.70 2.87
N ILE A 69 -2.93 2.01 2.78
CA ILE A 69 -4.18 2.57 2.24
C ILE A 69 -4.15 2.59 0.70
N PRO A 70 -5.31 2.71 0.04
CA PRO A 70 -5.34 3.08 -1.37
C PRO A 70 -4.46 4.30 -1.66
N SER A 71 -3.85 4.37 -2.84
CA SER A 71 -2.86 5.37 -3.29
C SER A 71 -1.46 5.29 -2.69
N GLU A 72 -1.30 4.82 -1.45
CA GLU A 72 0.00 4.73 -0.79
C GLU A 72 0.89 3.69 -1.46
N SER A 73 2.19 4.02 -1.59
CA SER A 73 3.21 3.09 -2.09
C SER A 73 4.19 2.73 -0.98
N LYS A 74 4.61 1.47 -0.97
CA LYS A 74 5.57 0.96 0.01
C LYS A 74 6.60 0.08 -0.67
N THR A 75 7.87 0.33 -0.34
CA THR A 75 8.98 -0.50 -0.78
C THR A 75 9.18 -1.64 0.22
N LEU A 76 9.27 -2.87 -0.27
CA LEU A 76 9.43 -4.09 0.52
C LEU A 76 10.66 -4.86 0.04
N HIS A 77 11.38 -5.41 1.00
CA HIS A 77 12.45 -6.36 0.75
C HIS A 77 11.91 -7.76 1.04
N LEU A 78 11.83 -8.59 0.01
CA LEU A 78 11.33 -9.96 0.13
C LEU A 78 12.50 -10.94 0.07
N TYR A 79 12.73 -11.65 1.18
CA TYR A 79 13.84 -12.60 1.31
C TYR A 79 13.41 -14.05 1.12
N GLU A 80 12.15 -14.39 1.41
CA GLU A 80 11.66 -15.76 1.31
C GLU A 80 11.22 -16.10 -0.11
N ALA A 81 11.75 -17.21 -0.65
CA ALA A 81 11.39 -17.73 -1.97
C ALA A 81 9.88 -17.94 -2.16
N ARG A 82 9.15 -18.21 -1.07
CA ARG A 82 7.71 -18.42 -1.08
C ARG A 82 6.94 -17.17 -1.50
N TYR A 83 7.40 -15.99 -1.11
CA TYR A 83 6.79 -14.72 -1.54
C TYR A 83 7.32 -14.25 -2.89
N LEU A 84 8.57 -14.60 -3.24
CA LEU A 84 9.11 -14.34 -4.57
C LEU A 84 8.34 -15.09 -5.67
N ALA A 85 7.78 -16.25 -5.37
CA ALA A 85 6.93 -17.00 -6.28
C ALA A 85 5.59 -16.29 -6.61
N LEU A 86 5.22 -15.24 -5.86
CA LEU A 86 4.02 -14.43 -6.11
C LEU A 86 4.25 -13.38 -7.20
N LEU A 87 5.49 -13.14 -7.58
CA LEU A 87 5.90 -11.99 -8.38
C LEU A 87 6.35 -12.47 -9.76
N GLU A 88 5.69 -11.97 -10.80
CA GLU A 88 6.00 -12.35 -12.19
C GLU A 88 7.30 -11.70 -12.68
N GLU A 89 7.49 -10.40 -12.44
CA GLU A 89 8.67 -9.63 -12.87
C GLU A 89 9.18 -8.72 -11.75
N VAL A 90 10.39 -8.99 -11.23
CA VAL A 90 11.03 -8.16 -10.19
C VAL A 90 12.55 -8.09 -10.33
N GLU A 91 13.14 -6.97 -9.91
CA GLU A 91 14.58 -6.81 -9.77
C GLU A 91 15.08 -7.69 -8.61
N ARG A 92 15.67 -8.83 -8.97
CA ARG A 92 16.27 -9.75 -8.00
C ARG A 92 17.60 -9.20 -7.55
N LEU A 93 17.76 -9.11 -6.23
CA LEU A 93 19.04 -8.81 -5.60
C LEU A 93 19.80 -10.11 -5.35
N ASP A 94 21.07 -9.99 -4.94
CA ASP A 94 21.90 -11.13 -4.54
C ASP A 94 21.22 -11.99 -3.45
N VAL A 95 20.42 -11.35 -2.59
CA VAL A 95 19.57 -12.00 -1.59
C VAL A 95 18.17 -11.40 -1.65
N GLY A 96 17.26 -12.03 -2.40
CA GLY A 96 15.84 -11.67 -2.43
C GLY A 96 15.42 -10.77 -3.59
N ALA A 97 14.39 -9.97 -3.39
CA ALA A 97 13.95 -8.94 -4.33
C ALA A 97 13.52 -7.66 -3.61
N LEU A 98 13.77 -6.52 -4.26
CA LEU A 98 13.24 -5.23 -3.87
C LEU A 98 12.01 -4.94 -4.71
N VAL A 99 10.86 -4.73 -4.06
CA VAL A 99 9.59 -4.48 -4.76
C VAL A 99 8.93 -3.23 -4.23
N SER A 100 8.28 -2.48 -5.12
CA SER A 100 7.39 -1.38 -4.74
C SER A 100 5.95 -1.83 -4.96
N ILE A 101 5.16 -1.85 -3.89
CA ILE A 101 3.74 -2.16 -3.95
C ILE A 101 2.92 -0.89 -3.76
N ARG A 102 1.69 -0.88 -4.28
CA ARG A 102 0.75 0.23 -4.11
C ARG A 102 -0.62 -0.29 -3.70
N GLY A 103 -1.26 0.37 -2.74
CA GLY A 103 -2.65 0.09 -2.38
C GLY A 103 -3.61 0.53 -3.48
N ILE A 104 -4.49 -0.38 -3.92
CA ILE A 104 -5.50 -0.10 -4.96
C ILE A 104 -6.87 0.17 -4.36
N GLY A 105 -7.39 -0.77 -3.58
CA GLY A 105 -8.74 -0.72 -3.02
C GLY A 105 -8.81 -1.50 -1.72
N ARG A 106 -9.94 -1.40 -1.04
CA ARG A 106 -10.19 -2.14 0.21
C ARG A 106 -10.86 -3.46 -0.11
N VAL A 107 -10.53 -4.46 0.70
CA VAL A 107 -11.12 -5.79 0.58
C VAL A 107 -11.51 -6.31 1.96
N LYS A 108 -12.55 -7.14 2.00
CA LYS A 108 -12.87 -7.95 3.17
C LYS A 108 -12.39 -9.37 2.93
N ILE A 109 -11.58 -9.89 3.85
CA ILE A 109 -11.21 -11.31 3.86
C ILE A 109 -12.41 -12.10 4.40
N MET A 110 -12.88 -13.06 3.62
CA MET A 110 -14.00 -13.92 3.99
C MET A 110 -13.53 -15.20 4.67
N GLU A 111 -12.49 -15.83 4.13
CA GLU A 111 -11.90 -17.05 4.67
C GLU A 111 -10.44 -17.20 4.24
N PHE A 112 -9.66 -17.92 5.05
CA PHE A 112 -8.32 -18.38 4.69
C PHE A 112 -8.43 -19.79 4.12
N VAL A 113 -7.92 -19.99 2.91
CA VAL A 113 -8.04 -21.26 2.19
C VAL A 113 -6.75 -22.07 2.16
N GLN A 114 -5.60 -21.43 2.38
CA GLN A 114 -4.28 -22.07 2.35
C GLN A 114 -3.27 -21.27 3.18
N VAL A 115 -2.29 -21.94 3.76
CA VAL A 115 -1.23 -21.33 4.59
C VAL A 115 0.20 -21.62 4.10
N ASP A 116 0.38 -22.62 3.23
CA ASP A 116 1.70 -23.02 2.70
C ASP A 116 1.63 -23.15 1.17
N PRO A 117 2.56 -22.58 0.37
CA PRO A 117 3.79 -21.87 0.78
C PRO A 117 3.54 -20.46 1.31
N TYR A 118 2.39 -19.86 1.05
CA TYR A 118 1.99 -18.55 1.55
C TYR A 118 0.50 -18.56 1.92
N LEU A 119 0.08 -17.53 2.65
CA LEU A 119 -1.31 -17.35 3.02
C LEU A 119 -2.15 -17.03 1.78
N LYS A 120 -3.26 -17.72 1.60
CA LYS A 120 -4.26 -17.42 0.56
C LYS A 120 -5.61 -17.27 1.20
N GLY A 121 -6.37 -16.28 0.77
CA GLY A 121 -7.73 -16.05 1.26
C GLY A 121 -8.70 -15.73 0.14
N ILE A 122 -9.97 -16.01 0.39
CA ILE A 122 -11.06 -15.49 -0.44
C ILE A 122 -11.39 -14.09 0.05
N VAL A 123 -11.35 -13.14 -0.88
CA VAL A 123 -11.64 -11.73 -0.62
C VAL A 123 -12.82 -11.25 -1.44
N ILE A 124 -13.53 -10.27 -0.91
CA ILE A 124 -14.55 -9.50 -1.64
C ILE A 124 -14.16 -8.02 -1.62
N PRO A 125 -14.41 -7.27 -2.70
CA PRO A 125 -14.14 -5.84 -2.71
C PRO A 125 -15.03 -5.10 -1.71
N MET A 126 -14.49 -4.06 -1.09
CA MET A 126 -15.20 -3.17 -0.19
C MET A 126 -15.29 -1.77 -0.80
N GLN A 127 -16.46 -1.47 -1.35
CA GLN A 127 -16.80 -0.15 -1.88
C GLN A 127 -17.55 0.69 -0.84
N ASP A 128 -17.39 2.01 -0.98
CA ASP A 128 -18.18 2.98 -0.26
C ASP A 128 -19.67 2.90 -0.62
N ASN A 129 -20.48 3.52 0.24
CA ASN A 129 -21.89 3.70 -0.01
C ASN A 129 -22.10 4.70 -1.15
N ILE A 130 -23.02 4.39 -2.06
CA ILE A 130 -23.43 5.31 -3.13
C ILE A 130 -24.16 6.49 -2.48
N SER A 131 -23.64 7.70 -2.69
CA SER A 131 -24.31 8.93 -2.25
C SER A 131 -25.40 9.34 -3.23
N GLU A 132 -26.47 9.93 -2.70
CA GLU A 132 -27.57 10.49 -3.48
C GLU A 132 -27.21 11.85 -4.10
N CYS A 133 -26.25 12.58 -3.52
CA CYS A 133 -25.87 13.95 -3.91
C CYS A 133 -24.54 13.99 -4.67
N VAL A 134 -24.57 13.59 -5.95
CA VAL A 134 -23.36 13.53 -6.81
C VAL A 134 -22.69 14.90 -6.99
N SER A 135 -23.47 15.98 -7.03
CA SER A 135 -22.95 17.35 -7.20
C SER A 135 -22.12 17.82 -6.00
N GLU A 136 -22.54 17.47 -4.78
CA GLU A 136 -21.81 17.80 -3.55
C GLU A 136 -20.50 17.02 -3.44
N ILE A 137 -20.52 15.72 -3.75
CA ILE A 137 -19.27 14.95 -3.82
C ILE A 137 -18.33 15.56 -4.85
N SER A 138 -18.84 15.91 -6.05
CA SER A 138 -17.98 16.48 -7.09
C SER A 138 -17.37 17.82 -6.68
N SER A 139 -18.10 18.69 -5.99
CA SER A 139 -17.56 19.98 -5.53
C SER A 139 -16.51 19.79 -4.44
N LYS A 140 -16.74 18.85 -3.51
CA LYS A 140 -15.80 18.49 -2.44
C LYS A 140 -14.54 17.80 -2.96
N VAL A 141 -14.67 16.92 -3.96
CA VAL A 141 -13.52 16.31 -4.66
C VAL A 141 -12.66 17.39 -5.30
N LEU A 142 -13.28 18.37 -5.98
CA LEU A 142 -12.54 19.49 -6.57
C LEU A 142 -11.84 20.33 -5.49
N GLU A 143 -12.54 20.66 -4.41
CA GLU A 143 -11.99 21.40 -3.27
C GLU A 143 -10.76 20.68 -2.67
N LEU A 144 -10.85 19.36 -2.46
CA LEU A 144 -9.75 18.56 -1.93
C LEU A 144 -8.56 18.52 -2.90
N LYS A 145 -8.81 18.39 -4.21
CA LYS A 145 -7.76 18.44 -5.23
C LYS A 145 -7.00 19.76 -5.19
N GLU A 146 -7.69 20.89 -5.19
CA GLU A 146 -7.05 22.21 -5.12
C GLU A 146 -6.24 22.41 -3.85
N ALA A 147 -6.73 21.90 -2.71
CA ALA A 147 -5.99 21.89 -1.46
C ALA A 147 -4.71 21.03 -1.55
N LEU A 148 -4.78 19.85 -2.16
CA LEU A 148 -3.60 18.98 -2.36
C LEU A 148 -2.58 19.60 -3.31
N TYR A 149 -3.01 20.23 -4.39
CA TYR A 149 -2.11 20.98 -5.28
C TYR A 149 -1.43 22.15 -4.56
N SER A 150 -2.18 22.86 -3.70
CA SER A 150 -1.64 23.93 -2.86
C SER A 150 -0.60 23.40 -1.88
N LEU A 151 -0.90 22.28 -1.20
CA LEU A 151 0.02 21.63 -0.26
C LEU A 151 1.31 21.18 -0.97
N ASN A 152 1.18 20.47 -2.09
CA ASN A 152 2.33 20.03 -2.88
C ASN A 152 3.19 21.21 -3.36
N SER A 153 2.57 22.31 -3.77
CA SER A 153 3.27 23.53 -4.19
C SER A 153 4.03 24.20 -3.06
N LEU A 154 3.57 24.07 -1.80
CA LEU A 154 4.29 24.54 -0.63
C LEU A 154 5.39 23.58 -0.22
N GLU A 155 5.15 22.27 -0.29
CA GLU A 155 6.15 21.25 0.02
C GLU A 155 7.38 21.41 -0.86
N ILE A 156 7.21 21.56 -2.18
CA ILE A 156 8.31 21.76 -3.15
C ILE A 156 9.23 22.94 -2.79
N LYS A 157 8.71 23.92 -2.03
CA LYS A 157 9.48 25.10 -1.60
C LYS A 157 10.27 24.87 -0.33
N LEU A 158 9.95 23.85 0.46
CA LEU A 158 10.71 23.52 1.66
C LEU A 158 12.11 23.09 1.23
N LYS A 159 13.14 23.58 1.93
CA LYS A 159 14.49 23.02 1.71
C LYS A 159 14.49 21.56 2.17
N ALA A 160 14.64 20.64 1.23
CA ALA A 160 14.87 19.23 1.55
C ALA A 160 16.29 19.05 2.11
N PRO A 161 16.48 18.22 3.15
CA PRO A 161 17.78 17.68 3.51
C PRO A 161 18.45 17.04 2.28
N LYS A 162 19.78 17.13 2.16
CA LYS A 162 20.52 16.60 1.00
C LYS A 162 20.32 15.09 0.80
N GLU A 163 19.91 14.36 1.83
CA GLU A 163 19.64 12.93 1.79
C GLU A 163 18.16 12.55 1.50
N GLU A 164 17.20 13.49 1.49
CA GLU A 164 15.78 13.17 1.25
C GLU A 164 15.43 13.14 -0.24
N LEU A 165 14.71 12.09 -0.66
CA LEU A 165 14.13 11.96 -2.00
C LEU A 165 13.14 13.11 -2.26
N LEU A 166 12.97 13.46 -3.54
CA LEU A 166 12.10 14.55 -4.00
C LEU A 166 10.71 14.51 -3.32
N GLN A 167 10.29 15.68 -2.84
CA GLN A 167 9.01 16.03 -2.18
C GLN A 167 7.81 15.72 -3.08
N THR A 168 7.44 14.45 -3.20
CA THR A 168 6.53 13.98 -4.27
C THR A 168 5.49 12.97 -3.81
N CYS A 169 5.40 12.62 -2.52
CA CYS A 169 4.41 11.65 -2.05
C CYS A 169 2.98 12.07 -2.39
N ILE A 170 2.62 13.33 -2.13
CA ILE A 170 1.31 13.89 -2.47
C ILE A 170 1.09 13.94 -3.97
N ALA A 171 2.06 14.44 -4.74
CA ALA A 171 1.95 14.48 -6.20
C ALA A 171 1.77 13.08 -6.81
N ASN A 172 2.54 12.09 -6.36
CA ASN A 172 2.47 10.71 -6.84
C ASN A 172 1.15 10.04 -6.45
N SER A 173 0.64 10.34 -5.26
CA SER A 173 -0.65 9.87 -4.77
C SER A 173 -1.81 10.47 -5.59
N LEU A 174 -1.79 11.78 -5.81
CA LEU A 174 -2.79 12.49 -6.59
C LEU A 174 -2.80 12.06 -8.06
N MET A 175 -1.62 11.95 -8.67
CA MET A 175 -1.47 11.46 -10.05
C MET A 175 -2.02 10.04 -10.20
N TRP A 176 -1.80 9.17 -9.21
CA TRP A 176 -2.38 7.82 -9.21
C TRP A 176 -3.91 7.87 -9.06
N ALA A 177 -4.43 8.71 -8.17
CA ALA A 177 -5.88 8.78 -7.93
C ALA A 177 -6.66 9.33 -9.13
N GLU A 178 -6.09 10.30 -9.83
CA GLU A 178 -6.69 10.89 -11.04
C GLU A 178 -6.67 9.94 -12.24
N LYS A 179 -5.63 9.11 -12.36
CA LYS A 179 -5.56 8.07 -13.38
C LYS A 179 -6.43 6.89 -12.97
N GLU A 180 -7.12 6.30 -13.92
CA GLU A 180 -7.77 5.02 -13.65
C GLU A 180 -6.70 3.93 -13.56
N PRO A 181 -6.62 3.17 -12.44
CA PRO A 181 -5.63 2.12 -12.31
C PRO A 181 -5.86 1.03 -13.37
N SER A 182 -4.91 0.85 -14.29
CA SER A 182 -4.90 -0.30 -15.20
C SER A 182 -4.39 -1.53 -14.44
N VAL A 183 -5.29 -2.20 -13.72
CA VAL A 183 -4.95 -3.39 -12.93
C VAL A 183 -5.60 -4.61 -13.57
N ASP A 184 -4.87 -5.72 -13.63
CA ASP A 184 -5.41 -7.02 -14.05
C ASP A 184 -6.25 -7.63 -12.92
N CYS A 185 -7.33 -6.95 -12.55
CA CYS A 185 -8.31 -7.42 -11.59
C CYS A 185 -9.72 -6.98 -12.01
N ASP A 186 -10.72 -7.62 -11.41
CA ASP A 186 -12.12 -7.24 -11.63
C ASP A 186 -12.36 -5.76 -11.25
N GLU A 187 -13.09 -5.04 -12.10
CA GLU A 187 -13.42 -3.61 -11.92
C GLU A 187 -14.04 -3.31 -10.56
N ALA A 188 -14.74 -4.27 -9.95
CA ALA A 188 -15.32 -4.12 -8.62
C ALA A 188 -14.27 -3.86 -7.51
N PHE A 189 -13.01 -4.23 -7.72
CA PHE A 189 -11.90 -3.95 -6.80
C PHE A 189 -11.30 -2.56 -6.97
N VAL A 190 -11.59 -1.88 -8.08
CA VAL A 190 -11.10 -0.54 -8.35
C VAL A 190 -12.08 0.46 -7.73
N PRO A 191 -11.66 1.25 -6.72
CA PRO A 191 -12.54 2.23 -6.10
C PRO A 191 -12.87 3.38 -7.06
N SER A 192 -13.98 4.07 -6.82
CA SER A 192 -14.40 5.24 -7.60
C SER A 192 -13.37 6.39 -7.53
N LEU A 193 -13.45 7.36 -8.45
CA LEU A 193 -12.57 8.53 -8.43
C LEU A 193 -12.63 9.29 -7.10
N ALA A 194 -13.84 9.49 -6.57
CA ALA A 194 -14.04 10.19 -5.30
C ALA A 194 -13.38 9.44 -4.13
N GLU A 195 -13.51 8.11 -4.09
CA GLU A 195 -12.81 7.28 -3.13
C GLU A 195 -11.29 7.39 -3.28
N ARG A 196 -10.75 7.27 -4.49
CA ARG A 196 -9.31 7.39 -4.72
C ARG A 196 -8.76 8.74 -4.24
N ILE A 197 -9.44 9.83 -4.57
CA ILE A 197 -9.04 11.17 -4.16
C ILE A 197 -9.13 11.35 -2.64
N SER A 198 -10.15 10.77 -1.99
CA SER A 198 -10.25 10.81 -0.52
C SER A 198 -9.06 10.14 0.18
N PHE A 199 -8.53 9.04 -0.37
CA PHE A 199 -7.33 8.41 0.18
C PHE A 199 -6.04 9.14 -0.22
N ALA A 200 -6.05 9.87 -1.34
CA ALA A 200 -4.86 10.51 -1.86
C ALA A 200 -4.26 11.56 -0.91
N ALA A 201 -5.07 12.09 0.01
CA ALA A 201 -4.69 13.08 1.01
C ALA A 201 -3.93 12.53 2.22
N LEU A 202 -4.01 11.22 2.46
CA LEU A 202 -3.46 10.56 3.65
C LEU A 202 -1.98 10.19 3.44
N GLN A 203 -1.20 11.14 2.94
CA GLN A 203 0.23 10.95 2.65
C GLN A 203 1.09 11.68 3.67
N PRO A 204 2.29 11.16 4.00
CA PRO A 204 3.24 11.90 4.80
C PRO A 204 3.68 13.16 4.06
N VAL A 205 3.84 14.23 4.83
CA VAL A 205 4.42 15.49 4.38
C VAL A 205 5.93 15.43 4.60
N THR A 206 6.70 16.04 3.71
CA THR A 206 8.16 16.07 3.85
C THR A 206 8.59 16.73 5.17
N GLY A 207 9.56 16.12 5.87
CA GLY A 207 10.03 16.60 7.17
C GLY A 207 8.98 16.48 8.27
N SER A 208 8.08 15.49 8.19
CA SER A 208 7.15 15.19 9.26
C SER A 208 7.84 14.67 10.52
N THR A 209 7.40 15.15 11.69
CA THR A 209 7.90 14.65 12.98
C THR A 209 7.31 13.27 13.30
N GLN A 210 7.92 12.54 14.22
CA GLN A 210 7.39 11.22 14.62
C GLN A 210 5.97 11.30 15.19
N SER A 211 5.63 12.39 15.90
CA SER A 211 4.27 12.60 16.38
C SER A 211 3.28 12.83 15.23
N GLU A 212 3.67 13.58 14.20
CA GLU A 212 2.86 13.81 13.00
C GLU A 212 2.63 12.50 12.22
N LEU A 213 3.66 11.67 12.07
CA LEU A 213 3.53 10.37 11.42
C LEU A 213 2.60 9.42 12.19
N LEU A 214 2.66 9.42 13.53
CA LEU A 214 1.76 8.65 14.37
C LEU A 214 0.31 9.17 14.35
N GLU A 215 0.13 10.48 14.18
CA GLU A 215 -1.20 11.07 13.97
C GLU A 215 -1.76 10.67 12.61
N LEU A 216 -0.97 10.80 11.54
CA LEU A 216 -1.34 10.36 10.20
C LEU A 216 -1.69 8.87 10.16
N GLN A 217 -0.93 8.01 10.85
CA GLN A 217 -1.21 6.59 10.93
C GLN A 217 -2.58 6.29 11.55
N ARG A 218 -3.01 7.06 12.56
CA ARG A 218 -4.34 6.94 13.16
C ARG A 218 -5.44 7.37 12.19
N GLU A 219 -5.23 8.47 11.47
CA GLU A 219 -6.18 8.93 10.45
C GLU A 219 -6.30 7.93 9.29
N LYS A 220 -5.21 7.29 8.87
CA LYS A 220 -5.24 6.19 7.89
C LYS A 220 -6.09 5.01 8.35
N LEU A 221 -5.93 4.58 9.60
CA LEU A 221 -6.72 3.49 10.17
C LEU A 221 -8.21 3.85 10.21
N ARG A 222 -8.56 5.06 10.67
CA ARG A 222 -9.94 5.57 10.64
C ARG A 222 -10.49 5.56 9.21
N ALA A 223 -9.74 6.10 8.25
CA ALA A 223 -10.16 6.18 6.85
C ALA A 223 -10.43 4.81 6.21
N MET A 224 -9.73 3.75 6.64
CA MET A 224 -9.99 2.38 6.17
C MET A 224 -11.36 1.85 6.63
N GLU A 225 -11.89 2.34 7.76
CA GLU A 225 -13.19 1.94 8.33
C GLU A 225 -14.36 2.77 7.77
N VAL A 226 -14.13 4.04 7.42
CA VAL A 226 -15.18 4.95 6.90
C VAL A 226 -15.70 4.47 5.55
N ARG A 227 -17.02 4.30 5.42
CA ARG A 227 -17.70 3.87 4.18
C ARG A 227 -18.47 4.99 3.49
N GLU A 228 -18.52 6.17 4.09
CA GLU A 228 -19.13 7.36 3.52
C GLU A 228 -18.03 8.20 2.87
N THR A 229 -18.02 8.28 1.54
CA THR A 229 -16.95 8.99 0.81
C THR A 229 -16.91 10.46 1.18
N LEU A 230 -18.07 11.08 1.39
CA LEU A 230 -18.16 12.50 1.73
C LEU A 230 -17.53 12.80 3.09
N GLU A 231 -17.86 12.00 4.11
CA GLU A 231 -17.23 12.06 5.44
C GLU A 231 -15.71 11.93 5.31
N ARG A 232 -15.22 10.93 4.57
CA ARG A 232 -13.79 10.73 4.38
C ARG A 232 -13.11 11.87 3.62
N ILE A 233 -13.80 12.50 2.67
CA ILE A 233 -13.29 13.70 1.97
C ILE A 233 -13.20 14.89 2.93
N ASP A 234 -14.19 15.10 3.79
CA ASP A 234 -14.19 16.19 4.76
C ASP A 234 -13.09 16.02 5.81
N ASP A 235 -12.90 14.81 6.33
CA ASP A 235 -11.78 14.47 7.22
C ASP A 235 -10.43 14.73 6.53
N SER A 236 -10.32 14.30 5.28
CA SER A 236 -9.12 14.52 4.45
C SER A 236 -8.85 16.00 4.20
N LEU A 237 -9.88 16.80 3.94
CA LEU A 237 -9.77 18.25 3.80
C LEU A 237 -9.26 18.92 5.08
N GLN A 238 -9.76 18.49 6.25
CA GLN A 238 -9.28 18.99 7.53
C GLN A 238 -7.80 18.67 7.73
N LEU A 239 -7.39 17.42 7.45
CA LEU A 239 -5.99 17.00 7.52
C LEU A 239 -5.10 17.82 6.58
N VAL A 240 -5.48 17.97 5.31
CA VAL A 240 -4.71 18.71 4.32
C VAL A 240 -4.57 20.19 4.70
N ARG A 241 -5.64 20.81 5.20
CA ARG A 241 -5.59 22.21 5.69
C ARG A 241 -4.62 22.36 6.86
N LYS A 242 -4.66 21.44 7.82
CA LYS A 242 -3.70 21.41 8.93
C LYS A 242 -2.27 21.27 8.41
N SER A 243 -2.04 20.37 7.45
CA SER A 243 -0.74 20.18 6.81
C SER A 243 -0.26 21.42 6.06
N ILE A 244 -1.14 22.12 5.33
CA ILE A 244 -0.82 23.39 4.66
C ILE A 244 -0.36 24.43 5.67
N SER A 245 -1.11 24.64 6.76
CA SER A 245 -0.73 25.59 7.81
C SER A 245 0.61 25.24 8.44
N MET A 246 0.87 23.95 8.67
CA MET A 246 2.13 23.47 9.22
C MET A 246 3.30 23.70 8.27
N VAL A 247 3.18 23.33 6.99
CA VAL A 247 4.22 23.55 5.98
C VAL A 247 4.50 25.03 5.78
N ALA A 248 3.45 25.86 5.75
CA ALA A 248 3.59 27.31 5.67
C ALA A 248 4.36 27.88 6.86
N ALA A 249 4.09 27.40 8.08
CA ALA A 249 4.85 27.79 9.27
C ALA A 249 6.32 27.35 9.18
N LYS A 250 6.59 26.12 8.73
CA LYS A 250 7.97 25.62 8.50
C LYS A 250 8.71 26.50 7.48
N LEU A 251 8.07 26.86 6.37
CA LEU A 251 8.64 27.77 5.36
C LEU A 251 8.94 29.16 5.94
N ALA A 252 8.03 29.71 6.76
CA ALA A 252 8.24 31.00 7.41
C ALA A 252 9.47 30.98 8.32
N ILE A 253 9.64 29.94 9.14
CA ILE A 253 10.82 29.76 10.00
C ILE A 253 12.09 29.67 9.16
N GLN A 254 12.09 28.84 8.10
CA GLN A 254 13.23 28.72 7.19
C GLN A 254 13.60 30.04 6.51
N SER A 255 12.63 30.91 6.23
CA SER A 255 12.90 32.22 5.63
C SER A 255 13.64 33.19 6.58
N LEU A 256 13.47 33.00 7.90
CA LEU A 256 14.12 33.81 8.93
C LEU A 256 15.55 33.33 9.23
N GLU A 257 15.83 32.03 9.10
CA GLU A 257 17.15 31.44 9.33
C GLU A 257 18.17 31.71 8.22
N VAL A 258 17.73 32.28 7.09
CA VAL A 258 18.56 32.57 5.91
C VAL A 258 19.04 34.04 5.88
N GLN A 259 18.66 34.86 6.86
CA GLN A 259 19.17 36.22 7.07
C GLN A 259 20.37 36.25 8.00
#